data_AF-F0X2E8-F1
#
_entry.id   AF-F0X2E8-F1
#
_cell.length_a   1.000
_cell.length_b   1.000
_cell.length_c   1.000
_cell.angle_alpha   90.00
_cell.angle_beta   90.00
_cell.angle_gamma   90.00
#
_symmetry.space_group_name_H-M   'P 1'
#
loop_
_entity.id
_entity.type
_entity.pdbx_description
1 polymer ?
#
loop_
_entity_poly.entity_id
_entity_poly.type
_entity_poly.pdbx_seq_one_letter_code
_entity_poly.pdbx_strand_id
1 'polypeptide(L)'
;MEFLGISYPNAVKYHRWTGTIAILTAAVHFFVYCIVYIGEDVLFKMILPCSTCSLESVEGREIWVNVFGGISLLLFLATGITSSP
;
A
#
# COMPACT_ATOMS: atom_id res chain seq x y z
N MET A 1 19.81 -16.02 -3.50
CA MET A 1 18.90 -17.08 -2.98
C MET A 1 19.59 -18.43 -2.84
N GLU A 2 20.76 -18.65 -3.45
CA GLU A 2 21.54 -19.89 -3.25
C GLU A 2 21.99 -20.10 -1.80
N PHE A 3 22.29 -19.02 -1.07
CA PHE A 3 22.52 -19.07 0.38
C PHE A 3 21.34 -19.65 1.18
N LEU A 4 20.12 -19.51 0.66
CA LEU A 4 18.88 -20.07 1.26
C LEU A 4 18.53 -21.45 0.67
N GLY A 5 19.38 -22.05 -0.18
CA GLY A 5 19.11 -23.33 -0.84
C GLY A 5 18.04 -23.28 -1.93
N ILE A 6 17.66 -22.09 -2.41
CA ILE A 6 16.60 -21.92 -3.42
C ILE A 6 17.25 -21.66 -4.78
N SER A 7 16.94 -22.51 -5.77
CA SER A 7 17.42 -22.34 -7.15
C SER A 7 16.91 -21.04 -7.78
N TYR A 8 17.69 -20.48 -8.71
CA TYR A 8 17.33 -19.22 -9.38
C TYR A 8 15.92 -19.23 -10.02
N PRO A 9 15.48 -20.27 -10.76
CA PRO A 9 14.12 -20.31 -11.34
C PRO A 9 13.02 -20.28 -10.26
N ASN A 10 13.25 -21.00 -9.14
CA ASN A 10 12.32 -21.00 -8.02
C ASN A 10 12.30 -19.66 -7.31
N ALA A 11 13.43 -18.96 -7.21
CA ALA A 11 13.51 -17.61 -6.66
C ALA A 11 12.71 -16.59 -7.48
N VAL A 12 12.80 -16.64 -8.82
CA VAL A 12 12.01 -15.79 -9.71
C VAL A 12 10.51 -16.05 -9.53
N LYS A 13 10.11 -17.33 -9.48
CA LYS A 13 8.71 -17.71 -9.21
C LYS A 13 8.24 -17.18 -7.86
N TYR A 14 9.05 -17.34 -6.81
CA TYR A 14 8.74 -16.86 -5.48
C TYR A 14 8.56 -15.34 -5.43
N HIS A 15 9.49 -14.58 -6.03
CA HIS A 15 9.41 -13.12 -6.12
C HIS A 15 8.09 -12.65 -6.75
N ARG A 16 7.68 -13.28 -7.86
CA ARG A 16 6.41 -12.98 -8.53
C ARG A 16 5.22 -13.22 -7.60
N TRP A 17 5.14 -14.39 -6.97
CA TRP A 17 4.06 -14.71 -6.03
C TRP A 17 4.02 -13.77 -4.84
N THR A 18 5.17 -13.46 -4.22
CA THR A 18 5.23 -12.52 -3.10
C THR A 18 4.80 -11.12 -3.52
N GLY A 19 5.18 -10.67 -4.73
CA GLY A 19 4.74 -9.39 -5.29
C GLY A 19 3.22 -9.35 -5.47
N THR A 20 2.63 -10.39 -6.07
CA THR A 20 1.17 -10.48 -6.22
C THR A 20 0.45 -10.43 -4.88
N ILE A 21 0.90 -11.20 -3.88
CA ILE A 21 0.31 -11.21 -2.54
C ILE A 21 0.44 -9.83 -1.87
N ALA A 22 1.59 -9.16 -2.01
CA ALA A 22 1.80 -7.83 -1.44
C ALA A 22 0.84 -6.80 -2.03
N ILE A 23 0.65 -6.79 -3.36
CA ILE A 23 -0.28 -5.87 -4.04
C ILE A 23 -1.73 -6.12 -3.59
N LEU A 24 -2.15 -7.40 -3.55
CA LEU A 24 -3.50 -7.77 -3.09
C LEU A 24 -3.74 -7.36 -1.63
N THR A 25 -2.76 -7.61 -0.76
CA THR A 25 -2.84 -7.26 0.65
C THR A 25 -2.91 -5.74 0.85
N ALA A 26 -2.11 -4.97 0.10
CA ALA A 26 -2.16 -3.51 0.13
C ALA A 26 -3.52 -2.96 -0.32
N ALA A 27 -4.12 -3.55 -1.38
CA ALA A 27 -5.43 -3.15 -1.87
C ALA A 27 -6.54 -3.47 -0.84
N VAL A 28 -6.55 -4.67 -0.26
CA VAL A 28 -7.50 -5.06 0.78
C VAL A 28 -7.34 -4.18 2.02
N HIS A 29 -6.11 -3.94 2.46
CA HIS A 29 -5.82 -3.06 3.60
C HIS A 29 -6.41 -1.66 3.39
N PHE A 30 -6.13 -1.03 2.25
CA PHE A 30 -6.69 0.28 1.92
C PHE A 30 -8.23 0.27 1.91
N PHE A 31 -8.84 -0.75 1.31
CA PHE A 31 -10.29 -0.86 1.23
C PHE A 31 -10.96 -1.01 2.60
N VAL A 32 -10.38 -1.80 3.51
CA VAL A 32 -10.89 -1.95 4.89
C VAL A 32 -10.86 -0.61 5.62
N TYR A 33 -9.76 0.16 5.50
CA TYR A 33 -9.68 1.49 6.12
C TYR A 33 -10.66 2.48 5.51
N CYS A 34 -10.90 2.43 4.19
CA CYS A 34 -11.96 3.22 3.57
C CYS A 34 -13.33 2.94 4.18
N ILE A 35 -13.67 1.67 4.42
CA ILE A 35 -14.95 1.30 5.06
C ILE A 35 -15.04 1.88 6.48
N VAL A 36 -13.97 1.76 7.27
CA VAL A 36 -13.92 2.32 8.64
C VAL A 36 -14.12 3.84 8.59
N TYR A 37 -13.39 4.55 7.74
CA TYR A 37 -13.49 6.01 7.66
C TYR A 37 -14.82 6.51 7.06
N ILE A 38 -15.50 5.70 6.24
CA ILE A 38 -16.88 5.99 5.81
C ILE A 38 -17.82 5.90 7.01
N GLY A 39 -17.68 4.89 7.87
CA GLY A 39 -18.50 4.73 9.07
C GLY A 39 -18.31 5.84 10.10
N GLU A 40 -17.17 6.54 10.06
CA GLU A 40 -16.83 7.66 10.95
C GLU A 40 -17.03 9.05 10.29
N ASP A 41 -17.51 9.11 9.04
CA ASP A 41 -17.67 10.35 8.26
C ASP A 41 -16.38 11.19 8.10
N VAL A 42 -15.20 10.55 8.20
CA VAL A 42 -13.88 11.20 8.09
C VAL A 42 -13.07 10.79 6.86
N LEU A 43 -13.67 10.03 5.93
CA LEU A 43 -12.99 9.50 4.74
C LEU A 43 -12.12 10.53 4.00
N PHE A 44 -12.72 11.64 3.58
CA PHE A 44 -12.01 12.65 2.80
C PHE A 44 -10.92 13.35 3.61
N LYS A 45 -11.14 13.54 4.92
CA LYS A 45 -10.15 14.13 5.81
C LYS A 45 -8.93 13.23 5.97
N MET A 46 -9.13 11.91 6.04
CA MET A 46 -8.07 10.95 6.29
C MET A 46 -7.30 10.55 5.02
N ILE A 47 -7.90 10.65 3.83
CA ILE A 47 -7.27 10.20 2.57
C ILE A 47 -6.70 11.37 1.74
N LEU A 48 -7.23 12.59 1.88
CA LEU A 48 -6.75 13.74 1.12
C LEU A 48 -5.57 14.44 1.80
N PRO A 49 -4.66 15.04 1.01
CA PRO A 49 -3.56 15.83 1.57
C PRO A 49 -4.09 17.04 2.34
N CYS A 50 -3.44 17.35 3.47
CA CYS A 50 -3.76 18.51 4.30
C CYS A 50 -2.55 19.47 4.33
N SER A 51 -2.72 20.64 3.72
CA SER A 51 -1.67 21.66 3.59
C SER A 51 -1.43 22.49 4.85
N THR A 52 -2.37 22.45 5.81
CA THR A 52 -2.34 23.27 7.03
C THR A 52 -2.14 22.45 8.30
N CYS A 53 -2.11 21.11 8.22
CA CYS A 53 -1.86 20.26 9.38
C CYS A 53 -0.37 20.29 9.79
N SER A 54 -0.12 20.29 11.10
CA SER A 54 1.23 20.09 11.62
C SER A 54 1.59 18.61 11.59
N LEU A 55 2.75 18.26 11.05
CA LEU A 55 3.30 16.90 11.10
C LEU A 55 3.72 16.48 12.52
N GLU A 56 3.84 17.43 13.45
CA GLU A 56 4.12 17.15 14.85
C GLU A 56 2.88 16.62 15.59
N SER A 57 1.68 16.94 15.10
CA SER A 57 0.45 16.38 15.67
C SER A 57 0.26 14.94 15.22
N VAL A 58 -0.33 14.12 16.11
CA VAL A 58 -0.64 12.71 15.82
C VAL A 58 -1.53 12.61 14.58
N GLU A 59 -2.58 13.41 14.55
CA GLU A 59 -3.55 13.46 13.46
C GLU A 59 -2.92 13.90 12.12
N GLY A 60 -2.13 14.97 12.12
CA GLY A 60 -1.47 15.45 10.90
C GLY A 60 -0.52 14.40 10.33
N ARG A 61 0.24 13.72 11.21
CA ARG A 61 1.09 12.59 10.81
C ARG A 61 0.28 11.43 10.24
N GLU A 62 -0.84 11.06 10.85
CA GLU A 62 -1.71 9.98 10.37
C GLU A 62 -2.29 10.29 8.98
N ILE A 63 -2.79 11.50 8.76
CA ILE A 63 -3.27 11.94 7.44
C ILE A 63 -2.18 11.77 6.39
N TRP A 64 -0.96 12.22 6.66
CA TRP A 64 0.15 12.09 5.70
C TRP A 64 0.59 10.65 5.48
N VAL A 65 0.60 9.80 6.51
CA VAL A 65 0.84 8.36 6.36
C VAL A 65 -0.20 7.74 5.43
N ASN A 66 -1.48 8.09 5.58
CA ASN A 66 -2.54 7.60 4.71
C ASN A 66 -2.37 8.08 3.26
N VAL A 67 -2.02 9.36 3.05
CA VAL A 67 -1.76 9.92 1.72
C VAL A 67 -0.61 9.18 1.02
N PHE A 68 0.52 9.02 1.71
CA PHE A 68 1.66 8.27 1.15
C PHE A 68 1.35 6.78 0.97
N GLY A 69 0.54 6.19 1.85
CA GLY A 69 0.02 4.83 1.68
C GLY A 69 -0.83 4.70 0.42
N GLY A 70 -1.71 5.65 0.15
CA GLY A 70 -2.52 5.72 -1.07
C GLY A 70 -1.66 5.86 -2.33
N ILE A 71 -0.66 6.75 -2.33
CA ILE A 71 0.30 6.89 -3.44
C ILE A 71 1.06 5.57 -3.66
N SER A 72 1.53 4.94 -2.58
CA SER A 72 2.24 3.66 -2.64
C SER A 72 1.37 2.56 -3.25
N LEU A 73 0.09 2.50 -2.90
CA LEU A 73 -0.86 1.57 -3.50
C LEU A 73 -1.00 1.79 -5.02
N LEU A 74 -1.12 3.04 -5.46
CA LEU A 74 -1.18 3.35 -6.90
C LEU A 74 0.08 2.87 -7.64
N LEU A 75 1.26 3.05 -7.05
CA LEU A 75 2.52 2.55 -7.61
C LEU A 75 2.60 1.01 -7.62
N PHE A 76 2.08 0.36 -6.59
CA PHE A 76 1.97 -1.10 -6.51
C PHE A 76 1.05 -1.65 -7.61
N LEU A 77 -0.12 -1.03 -7.82
CA LEU A 77 -1.04 -1.39 -8.89
C LEU A 77 -0.41 -1.17 -10.27
N ALA A 78 0.25 -0.03 -10.49
CA ALA A 78 0.96 0.25 -11.74
C ALA A 78 2.06 -0.78 -12.03
N THR A 79 2.84 -1.15 -11.00
CA THR A 79 3.86 -2.20 -11.12
C THR A 79 3.22 -3.56 -11.42
N GLY A 80 2.11 -3.90 -10.75
CA GLY A 80 1.36 -5.13 -11.02
C GLY A 80 0.86 -5.24 -12.46
N ILE A 81 0.32 -4.14 -13.00
CA ILE A 81 -0.17 -4.06 -14.39
C ILE A 81 0.99 -4.16 -15.38
N THR A 82 2.07 -3.41 -15.17
CA THR A 82 3.19 -3.35 -16.11
C THR A 82 4.10 -4.58 -16.06
N SER A 83 4.03 -5.38 -15.00
CA SER A 83 4.79 -6.63 -14.84
C SER A 83 4.00 -7.88 -15.22
N SER A 84 2.75 -7.75 -15.67
CA SER A 84 2.01 -8.89 -16.21
C SER A 84 2.66 -9.39 -17.51
N PRO A 85 2.77 -10.72 -17.72
CA PRO A 85 3.40 -11.28 -18.92
C PRO A 85 2.73 -10.87 -20.23
#